data_AF-A0A660VJ97-F1
#
_entry.id   AF-A0A660VJ97-F1
#
_cell.length_a   1.000
_cell.length_b   1.000
_cell.length_c   1.000
_cell.angle_alpha   90.00
_cell.angle_beta   90.00
_cell.angle_gamma   90.00
#
_symmetry.space_group_name_H-M   'P 1'
#
loop_
_entity.id
_entity.type
_entity.pdbx_description
1 polymer ?
#
loop_
_entity_poly.entity_id
_entity_poly.type
_entity_poly.pdbx_seq_one_letter_code
_entity_poly.pdbx_strand_id
1 'polypeptide(L)'
;MTPVSGAPRTRCRARCPWSSPSATRTATPSRSCAVTSPVEPGAAYGLRIAEPGETLVVGLGNPILGDDGVGWRVIDELDELDHDEASLQQACVGGVSLMELLVGYRRAIIVDAIIDPEEAPGSVWCRPLSAVETGVASHLDSSHDAPLPAAIAAGRAMGANLPSDIDVVGIVIQRGDVFGEELSDVVAAAVPVAAAEVVGVLRERRSSSPQGEPVHA
;
A
#
# COMPACT_ATOMS: atom_id res chain seq x y z
N MET A 1 33.02 6.88 47.96
CA MET A 1 34.23 7.61 48.41
C MET A 1 35.26 7.45 47.31
N THR A 2 35.78 8.43 46.59
CA THR A 2 35.55 9.88 46.43
C THR A 2 36.41 10.25 45.18
N PRO A 3 36.14 11.38 44.51
CA PRO A 3 36.35 11.59 43.07
C PRO A 3 37.51 12.55 42.74
N VAL A 4 37.84 12.70 41.45
CA VAL A 4 38.53 13.88 40.88
C VAL A 4 38.06 13.98 39.40
N SER A 5 37.14 14.87 39.02
CA SER A 5 37.23 16.33 38.80
C SER A 5 38.07 16.73 37.58
N GLY A 6 37.48 17.47 36.65
CA GLY A 6 38.22 18.21 35.62
C GLY A 6 37.46 18.59 34.35
N ALA A 7 36.46 19.47 34.44
CA ALA A 7 36.19 20.46 33.38
C ALA A 7 36.93 21.76 33.77
N PRO A 8 37.37 22.63 32.82
CA PRO A 8 36.41 23.63 32.32
C PRO A 8 36.68 24.24 30.91
N ARG A 9 35.57 24.55 30.22
CA ARG A 9 35.17 25.83 29.56
C ARG A 9 36.02 26.52 28.48
N THR A 10 35.22 27.15 27.60
CA THR A 10 35.43 28.35 26.74
C THR A 10 35.86 28.03 25.30
N ARG A 11 35.30 28.61 24.23
CA ARG A 11 34.74 29.97 24.04
C ARG A 11 33.75 30.00 22.87
N CYS A 12 32.71 30.81 23.06
CA CYS A 12 31.84 31.38 22.04
C CYS A 12 32.59 32.48 21.25
N ARG A 13 32.35 32.59 19.93
CA ARG A 13 32.02 33.87 19.22
C ARG A 13 32.09 33.75 17.68
N ALA A 14 31.01 34.24 17.05
CA ALA A 14 30.96 35.06 15.82
C ALA A 14 31.41 34.40 14.49
N ARG A 15 30.78 34.60 13.33
CA ARG A 15 30.00 35.73 12.78
C ARG A 15 29.33 35.24 11.48
N CYS A 16 28.08 35.63 11.23
CA CYS A 16 27.55 35.77 9.86
C CYS A 16 28.17 37.01 9.20
N PRO A 17 28.51 36.95 7.91
CA PRO A 17 28.18 38.07 7.02
C PRO A 17 27.95 37.65 5.56
N TRP A 18 26.73 37.82 5.02
CA TRP A 18 26.42 38.27 3.65
C TRP A 18 24.89 38.19 3.49
N SER A 19 24.11 39.26 3.62
CA SER A 19 23.91 40.38 2.68
C SER A 19 23.54 39.93 1.26
N SER A 20 22.23 39.96 0.97
CA SER A 20 21.62 39.90 -0.36
C SER A 20 22.11 41.05 -1.27
N PRO A 21 21.92 40.95 -2.59
CA PRO A 21 20.81 41.70 -3.17
C PRO A 21 20.03 40.97 -4.28
N SER A 22 18.78 41.41 -4.37
CA SER A 22 17.73 41.23 -5.37
C SER A 22 18.15 41.04 -6.83
N ALA A 23 17.52 40.06 -7.50
CA ALA A 23 17.24 40.12 -8.93
C ALA A 23 15.88 39.46 -9.21
N THR A 24 14.94 40.30 -9.61
CA THR A 24 13.59 39.98 -10.06
C THR A 24 13.64 39.07 -11.30
N ARG A 25 13.09 37.87 -11.20
CA ARG A 25 12.60 37.12 -12.37
C ARG A 25 11.19 36.65 -12.07
N THR A 26 10.26 37.26 -12.78
CA THR A 26 8.90 36.79 -12.97
C THR A 26 8.93 35.39 -13.56
N ALA A 27 8.73 34.37 -12.72
CA ALA A 27 8.36 33.04 -13.15
C ALA A 27 6.83 32.93 -12.98
N THR A 28 6.14 32.85 -14.11
CA THR A 28 4.72 32.48 -14.18
C THR A 28 4.56 31.09 -13.56
N PRO A 29 3.75 30.91 -12.49
CA PRO A 29 3.43 29.56 -12.05
C PRO A 29 2.42 28.97 -13.04
N SER A 30 2.89 27.98 -13.79
CA SER A 30 2.06 27.09 -14.57
C SER A 30 1.08 26.36 -13.65
N ARG A 31 -0.21 26.61 -13.88
CA ARG A 31 -1.35 25.71 -13.64
C ARG A 31 -1.23 24.81 -12.41
N SER A 32 -1.70 25.36 -11.29
CA SER A 32 -2.47 24.69 -10.22
C SER A 32 -2.22 23.19 -10.04
N CYS A 33 -1.24 22.86 -9.19
CA CYS A 33 -1.40 21.73 -8.29
C CYS A 33 -2.56 22.09 -7.36
N ALA A 34 -3.77 21.69 -7.75
CA ALA A 34 -4.89 21.66 -6.83
C ALA A 34 -4.56 20.61 -5.78
N VAL A 35 -4.19 21.10 -4.60
CA VAL A 35 -4.21 20.38 -3.34
C VAL A 35 -5.57 19.67 -3.22
N THR A 36 -5.56 18.33 -3.22
CA THR A 36 -6.56 17.52 -2.52
C THR A 36 -5.85 16.97 -1.30
N SER A 37 -5.73 17.78 -0.25
CA SER A 37 -6.65 17.94 0.89
C SER A 37 -6.15 17.10 2.05
N PRO A 38 -6.01 17.68 3.26
CA PRO A 38 -5.44 16.98 4.40
C PRO A 38 -6.36 15.82 4.80
N VAL A 39 -5.79 14.64 5.03
CA VAL A 39 -6.48 13.53 5.66
C VAL A 39 -6.72 13.93 7.12
N GLU A 40 -7.96 14.31 7.43
CA GLU A 40 -8.38 14.53 8.82
C GLU A 40 -8.36 13.18 9.56
N PRO A 41 -7.75 13.09 10.75
CA PRO A 41 -7.73 11.86 11.54
C PRO A 41 -9.17 11.56 12.01
N GLY A 42 -9.82 10.60 11.34
CA GLY A 42 -11.23 10.26 11.57
C GLY A 42 -12.05 9.95 10.30
N ALA A 43 -11.44 9.87 9.11
CA ALA A 43 -12.14 9.49 7.88
C ALA A 43 -12.57 8.01 7.87
N ALA A 44 -13.67 7.75 8.56
CA ALA A 44 -14.37 6.48 8.61
C ALA A 44 -14.80 6.00 7.21
N TYR A 45 -14.46 4.76 6.87
CA TYR A 45 -15.22 3.81 6.02
C TYR A 45 -15.98 4.39 4.80
N GLY A 46 -15.41 5.37 4.11
CA GLY A 46 -16.00 5.92 2.90
C GLY A 46 -15.54 5.10 1.71
N LEU A 47 -16.34 4.11 1.30
CA LEU A 47 -16.10 3.39 0.05
C LEU A 47 -16.08 4.39 -1.11
N ARG A 48 -14.89 4.69 -1.65
CA ARG A 48 -14.80 5.40 -2.92
C ARG A 48 -15.06 4.38 -4.03
N ILE A 49 -16.11 4.63 -4.79
CA ILE A 49 -16.28 3.98 -6.09
C ILE A 49 -15.38 4.77 -7.04
N ALA A 50 -14.26 4.18 -7.46
CA ALA A 50 -13.37 4.78 -8.45
C ALA A 50 -14.05 4.93 -9.81
N GLU A 51 -13.51 5.82 -10.65
CA GLU A 51 -13.92 5.91 -12.03
C GLU A 51 -13.53 4.61 -12.79
N PRO A 52 -14.40 4.09 -13.66
CA PRO A 52 -14.11 2.88 -14.43
C PRO A 52 -12.78 2.99 -15.19
N GLY A 53 -11.86 2.06 -14.97
CA GLY A 53 -10.55 2.01 -15.65
C GLY A 53 -9.34 2.22 -14.75
N GLU A 54 -9.56 2.66 -13.51
CA GLU A 54 -8.51 2.86 -12.50
C GLU A 54 -7.98 1.53 -11.92
N THR A 55 -6.80 1.62 -11.27
CA THR A 55 -6.19 0.51 -10.51
C THR A 55 -6.45 0.71 -9.03
N LEU A 56 -6.92 -0.34 -8.36
CA LEU A 56 -7.06 -0.38 -6.91
C LEU A 56 -5.85 -1.06 -6.28
N VAL A 57 -5.32 -0.51 -5.20
CA VAL A 57 -4.45 -1.22 -4.25
C VAL A 57 -5.22 -1.36 -2.95
N VAL A 58 -5.44 -2.60 -2.50
CA VAL A 58 -6.14 -2.88 -1.25
C VAL A 58 -5.21 -3.56 -0.26
N GLY A 59 -5.01 -2.94 0.90
CA GLY A 59 -4.32 -3.51 2.04
C GLY A 59 -5.30 -4.26 2.92
N LEU A 60 -5.16 -5.58 2.97
CA LEU A 60 -5.91 -6.45 3.86
C LEU A 60 -5.18 -6.61 5.19
N GLY A 61 -5.95 -6.91 6.22
CA GLY A 61 -5.38 -7.21 7.53
C GLY A 61 -6.24 -6.73 8.67
N ASN A 62 -5.86 -7.14 9.88
CA ASN A 62 -6.46 -6.67 11.11
C ASN A 62 -5.45 -5.86 11.95
N PRO A 63 -5.58 -4.52 12.05
CA PRO A 63 -4.59 -3.68 12.72
C PRO A 63 -4.44 -3.95 14.22
N ILE A 64 -5.39 -4.66 14.85
CA ILE A 64 -5.30 -5.01 16.28
C ILE A 64 -4.65 -6.39 16.54
N LEU A 65 -4.23 -7.10 15.48
CA LEU A 65 -3.62 -8.43 15.53
C LEU A 65 -2.15 -8.42 15.05
N GLY A 66 -1.37 -7.46 15.53
CA GLY A 66 0.08 -7.38 15.29
C GLY A 66 0.41 -7.45 13.81
N ASP A 67 1.18 -8.48 13.43
CA ASP A 67 1.64 -8.70 12.06
C ASP A 67 0.52 -8.89 11.03
N ASP A 68 -0.69 -9.29 11.45
CA ASP A 68 -1.86 -9.37 10.56
C ASP A 68 -2.28 -7.98 10.05
N GLY A 69 -1.88 -6.90 10.72
CA GLY A 69 -2.12 -5.52 10.28
C GLY A 69 -1.16 -5.01 9.20
N VAL A 70 -0.21 -5.84 8.72
CA VAL A 70 0.86 -5.37 7.82
C VAL A 70 0.35 -4.78 6.51
N GLY A 71 -0.74 -5.32 5.93
CA GLY A 71 -1.27 -4.78 4.68
C GLY A 71 -1.76 -3.34 4.82
N TRP A 72 -2.27 -2.95 5.99
CA TRP A 72 -2.63 -1.55 6.26
C TRP A 72 -1.40 -0.64 6.33
N ARG A 73 -0.33 -1.12 6.95
CA ARG A 73 0.93 -0.38 7.06
C ARG A 73 1.63 -0.18 5.72
N VAL A 74 1.48 -1.13 4.81
CA VAL A 74 1.94 -0.95 3.42
C VAL A 74 1.12 0.11 2.71
N ILE A 75 -0.19 0.19 2.94
CA ILE A 75 -1.00 1.28 2.38
C ILE A 75 -0.60 2.64 2.95
N ASP A 76 -0.35 2.73 4.26
CA ASP A 76 0.14 3.97 4.90
C ASP A 76 1.47 4.42 4.28
N GLU A 77 2.42 3.49 4.07
CA GLU A 77 3.69 3.77 3.42
C GLU A 77 3.50 4.20 1.95
N LEU A 78 2.57 3.59 1.23
CA LEU A 78 2.28 3.94 -0.17
C LEU A 78 1.70 5.34 -0.32
N ASP A 79 0.93 5.84 0.65
CA ASP A 79 0.37 7.20 0.61
C ASP A 79 1.47 8.29 0.65
N GLU A 80 2.66 7.94 1.16
CA GLU A 80 3.84 8.81 1.16
C GLU A 80 4.68 8.72 -0.14
N LEU A 81 4.41 7.73 -1.00
CA LEU A 81 5.17 7.43 -2.21
C LEU A 81 4.43 7.86 -3.48
N ASP A 82 5.18 8.05 -4.56
CA ASP A 82 4.59 8.26 -5.90
C ASP A 82 4.06 6.92 -6.45
N HIS A 83 2.77 6.70 -6.24
CA HIS A 83 2.02 5.49 -6.61
C HIS A 83 1.14 5.70 -7.85
N ASP A 84 1.51 6.64 -8.73
CA ASP A 84 1.08 6.60 -10.13
C ASP A 84 -0.46 6.79 -10.29
N GLU A 85 -1.09 7.52 -9.36
CA GLU A 85 -2.54 7.78 -9.23
C GLU A 85 -3.41 6.54 -8.94
N ALA A 86 -2.83 5.44 -8.44
CA ALA A 86 -3.63 4.31 -7.97
C ALA A 86 -4.53 4.69 -6.79
N SER A 87 -5.75 4.15 -6.75
CA SER A 87 -6.64 4.29 -5.60
C SER A 87 -6.15 3.36 -4.48
N LEU A 88 -5.91 3.89 -3.29
CA LEU A 88 -5.47 3.13 -2.12
C LEU A 88 -6.65 2.89 -1.17
N GLN A 89 -6.77 1.67 -0.66
CA GLN A 89 -7.81 1.33 0.31
C GLN A 89 -7.31 0.33 1.36
N GLN A 90 -7.75 0.52 2.60
CA GLN A 90 -7.54 -0.42 3.70
C GLN A 90 -8.84 -1.17 3.97
N ALA A 91 -8.76 -2.48 4.23
CA ALA A 91 -9.93 -3.29 4.55
C ALA A 91 -9.60 -4.45 5.50
N CYS A 92 -10.58 -4.83 6.33
CA CYS A 92 -10.57 -6.02 7.18
C CYS A 92 -11.61 -7.04 6.69
N VAL A 93 -11.68 -7.28 5.37
CA VAL A 93 -12.72 -8.12 4.76
C VAL A 93 -12.11 -9.16 3.84
N GLY A 94 -12.82 -10.28 3.66
CA GLY A 94 -12.44 -11.34 2.73
C GLY A 94 -13.59 -11.74 1.79
N GLY A 95 -13.33 -12.76 0.97
CA GLY A 95 -14.33 -13.43 0.14
C GLY A 95 -15.22 -12.50 -0.70
N VAL A 96 -16.54 -12.60 -0.51
CA VAL A 96 -17.53 -11.84 -1.29
C VAL A 96 -17.44 -10.34 -1.03
N SER A 97 -17.23 -9.93 0.23
CA SER A 97 -17.09 -8.52 0.59
C SER A 97 -15.88 -7.89 -0.10
N LEU A 98 -14.76 -8.62 -0.16
CA LEU A 98 -13.59 -8.18 -0.91
C LEU A 98 -13.87 -8.12 -2.41
N MET A 99 -14.57 -9.12 -2.98
CA MET A 99 -14.97 -9.08 -4.39
C MET A 99 -15.81 -7.84 -4.72
N GLU A 100 -16.74 -7.43 -3.85
CA GLU A 100 -17.54 -6.22 -4.03
C GLU A 100 -16.67 -4.95 -4.09
N LEU A 101 -15.61 -4.87 -3.28
CA LEU A 101 -14.63 -3.76 -3.34
C LEU A 101 -13.94 -3.66 -4.69
N LEU A 102 -13.76 -4.78 -5.39
CA LEU A 102 -13.07 -4.83 -6.68
C LEU A 102 -13.97 -4.41 -7.85
N VAL A 103 -15.29 -4.30 -7.66
CA VAL A 103 -16.23 -4.02 -8.75
C VAL A 103 -15.98 -2.62 -9.33
N GLY A 104 -15.89 -2.53 -10.66
CA GLY A 104 -15.68 -1.30 -11.41
C GLY A 104 -14.21 -1.02 -11.75
N TYR A 105 -13.27 -1.64 -11.03
CA TYR A 105 -11.84 -1.49 -11.30
C TYR A 105 -11.38 -2.37 -12.46
N ARG A 106 -10.42 -1.86 -13.23
CA ARG A 106 -9.80 -2.62 -14.34
C ARG A 106 -8.71 -3.57 -13.83
N ARG A 107 -8.01 -3.15 -12.79
CA ARG A 107 -6.90 -3.87 -12.16
C ARG A 107 -6.97 -3.73 -10.66
N ALA A 108 -6.56 -4.77 -9.94
CA ALA A 108 -6.37 -4.71 -8.49
C ALA A 108 -5.00 -5.26 -8.08
N ILE A 109 -4.45 -4.71 -7.01
CA ILE A 109 -3.29 -5.24 -6.28
C ILE A 109 -3.75 -5.45 -4.85
N ILE A 110 -3.62 -6.68 -4.35
CA ILE A 110 -4.00 -7.03 -2.98
C ILE A 110 -2.73 -7.19 -2.18
N VAL A 111 -2.61 -6.46 -1.07
CA VAL A 111 -1.50 -6.61 -0.13
C VAL A 111 -2.04 -7.32 1.10
N ASP A 112 -1.48 -8.47 1.46
CA ASP A 112 -2.01 -9.27 2.57
C ASP A 112 -0.91 -9.90 3.42
N ALA A 113 -1.23 -10.14 4.69
CA ALA A 113 -0.45 -10.96 5.60
C ALA A 113 -0.65 -12.44 5.25
N ILE A 114 0.46 -13.19 5.19
CA ILE A 114 0.44 -14.55 4.69
C ILE A 114 1.18 -15.49 5.64
N ILE A 115 0.58 -16.64 5.92
CA ILE A 115 1.26 -17.72 6.63
C ILE A 115 1.72 -18.74 5.59
N ASP A 116 3.02 -18.75 5.33
CA ASP A 116 3.69 -19.72 4.48
C ASP A 116 4.78 -20.45 5.30
N PRO A 117 4.66 -21.77 5.54
CA PRO A 117 5.65 -22.52 6.33
C PRO A 117 6.97 -22.76 5.58
N GLU A 118 7.03 -22.57 4.27
CA GLU A 118 8.22 -22.77 3.45
C GLU A 118 9.06 -21.48 3.34
N GLU A 119 8.48 -20.33 3.64
CA GLU A 119 9.14 -19.03 3.57
C GLU A 119 9.44 -18.45 4.96
N ALA A 120 10.50 -17.64 5.04
CA ALA A 120 10.86 -16.96 6.28
C ALA A 120 9.90 -15.77 6.55
N PRO A 121 9.60 -15.46 7.82
CA PRO A 121 8.87 -14.25 8.17
C PRO A 121 9.58 -12.99 7.66
N GLY A 122 8.81 -12.01 7.20
CA GLY A 122 9.30 -10.79 6.54
C GLY A 122 9.65 -10.97 5.05
N SER A 123 9.58 -12.19 4.51
CA SER A 123 9.65 -12.39 3.06
C SER A 123 8.48 -11.69 2.37
N VAL A 124 8.78 -11.06 1.24
CA VAL A 124 7.79 -10.40 0.38
C VAL A 124 7.83 -11.06 -0.98
N TRP A 125 6.67 -11.40 -1.52
CA TRP A 125 6.53 -11.88 -2.88
C TRP A 125 5.35 -11.23 -3.59
N CYS A 126 5.42 -11.20 -4.93
CA CYS A 126 4.31 -10.77 -5.78
C CYS A 126 3.94 -11.89 -6.76
N ARG A 127 2.68 -12.31 -6.77
CA ARG A 127 2.17 -13.37 -7.65
C ARG A 127 0.77 -13.00 -8.16
N PRO A 128 0.38 -13.39 -9.39
CA PRO A 128 -1.00 -13.23 -9.82
C PRO A 128 -1.92 -14.09 -8.93
N LEU A 129 -3.15 -13.63 -8.68
CA LEU A 129 -4.11 -14.34 -7.82
C LEU A 129 -4.32 -15.81 -8.25
N SER A 130 -4.23 -16.10 -9.54
CA SER A 130 -4.35 -17.47 -10.08
C SER A 130 -3.19 -18.41 -9.71
N ALA A 131 -2.06 -17.87 -9.24
CA ALA A 131 -0.87 -18.62 -8.83
C ALA A 131 -0.69 -18.66 -7.31
N VAL A 132 -1.60 -18.03 -6.55
CA VAL A 132 -1.63 -18.16 -5.09
C VAL A 132 -2.27 -19.51 -4.75
N GLU A 133 -1.53 -20.36 -4.04
CA GLU A 133 -1.98 -21.70 -3.67
C GLU A 133 -3.01 -21.65 -2.54
N THR A 134 -4.01 -22.55 -2.56
CA THR A 134 -5.10 -22.65 -1.56
C THR A 134 -4.65 -23.18 -0.19
N GLY A 135 -3.34 -23.31 0.05
CA GLY A 135 -2.74 -23.74 1.33
C GLY A 135 -2.05 -22.61 2.08
N VAL A 136 -2.09 -21.40 1.51
CA VAL A 136 -1.48 -20.19 2.02
C VAL A 136 -2.51 -19.45 2.87
N ALA A 137 -2.51 -19.70 4.19
CA ALA A 137 -3.51 -19.11 5.08
C ALA A 137 -3.35 -17.58 5.09
N SER A 138 -4.33 -16.94 4.47
CA SER A 138 -4.43 -15.51 4.21
C SER A 138 -5.91 -15.11 4.31
N HIS A 139 -6.23 -13.81 4.31
CA HIS A 139 -7.63 -13.37 4.31
C HIS A 139 -8.36 -13.80 3.02
N LEU A 140 -7.60 -14.17 1.98
CA LEU A 140 -8.10 -14.77 0.73
C LEU A 140 -8.77 -16.14 0.94
N ASP A 141 -8.41 -16.86 2.01
CA ASP A 141 -8.89 -18.19 2.40
C ASP A 141 -9.95 -18.15 3.52
N SER A 142 -10.55 -16.97 3.76
CA SER A 142 -11.56 -16.71 4.81
C SER A 142 -12.43 -17.92 5.13
N SER A 143 -12.26 -18.49 6.33
CA SER A 143 -12.95 -19.70 6.81
C SER A 143 -14.47 -19.53 7.00
N HIS A 144 -14.97 -18.30 6.85
CA HIS A 144 -16.39 -17.94 6.97
C HIS A 144 -17.04 -17.52 5.63
N ASP A 145 -16.24 -17.29 4.57
CA ASP A 145 -16.71 -16.84 3.25
C ASP A 145 -16.21 -17.78 2.14
N ALA A 146 -16.75 -17.67 0.93
CA ALA A 146 -16.14 -18.33 -0.22
C ALA A 146 -14.75 -17.72 -0.47
N PRO A 147 -13.71 -18.55 -0.75
CA PRO A 147 -12.37 -18.03 -1.04
C PRO A 147 -12.44 -17.05 -2.21
N LEU A 148 -11.61 -16.00 -2.18
CA LEU A 148 -11.71 -14.88 -3.13
C LEU A 148 -11.81 -15.31 -4.61
N PRO A 149 -11.05 -16.32 -5.10
CA PRO A 149 -11.19 -16.81 -6.47
C PRO A 149 -12.61 -17.29 -6.82
N ALA A 150 -13.28 -17.98 -5.88
CA ALA A 150 -14.65 -18.44 -6.07
C ALA A 150 -15.66 -17.28 -6.05
N ALA A 151 -15.46 -16.30 -5.17
CA ALA A 151 -16.29 -15.09 -5.14
C ALA A 151 -16.19 -14.29 -6.44
N ILE A 152 -14.97 -14.11 -6.98
CA ILE A 152 -14.75 -13.44 -8.27
C ILE A 152 -15.41 -14.20 -9.41
N ALA A 153 -15.28 -15.53 -9.45
CA ALA A 153 -15.92 -16.35 -10.48
C ALA A 153 -17.45 -16.21 -10.44
N ALA A 154 -18.04 -16.23 -9.25
CA ALA A 154 -19.47 -16.03 -9.06
C ALA A 154 -19.92 -14.62 -9.47
N GLY A 155 -19.19 -13.58 -9.06
CA GLY A 155 -19.47 -12.19 -9.44
C GLY A 155 -19.45 -11.99 -10.96
N ARG A 156 -18.43 -12.53 -11.64
CA ARG A 156 -18.34 -12.51 -13.11
C ARG A 156 -19.52 -13.23 -13.78
N ALA A 157 -19.92 -14.40 -13.26
CA ALA A 157 -21.07 -15.14 -13.78
C ALA A 157 -22.40 -14.36 -13.62
N MET A 158 -22.48 -13.49 -12.60
CA MET A 158 -23.61 -12.60 -12.36
C MET A 158 -23.52 -11.27 -13.13
N GLY A 159 -22.48 -11.06 -13.94
CA GLY A 159 -22.30 -9.86 -14.75
C GLY A 159 -21.60 -8.69 -14.04
N ALA A 160 -20.98 -8.93 -12.89
CA ALA A 160 -20.18 -7.90 -12.23
C ALA A 160 -18.94 -7.57 -13.06
N ASN A 161 -18.66 -6.26 -13.23
CA ASN A 161 -17.45 -5.77 -13.87
C ASN A 161 -16.28 -5.86 -12.89
N LEU A 162 -15.55 -6.98 -12.92
CA LEU A 162 -14.41 -7.26 -12.03
C LEU A 162 -13.09 -7.18 -12.80
N PRO A 163 -11.98 -6.80 -12.14
CA PRO A 163 -10.68 -6.66 -12.77
C PRO A 163 -10.24 -7.96 -13.44
N SER A 164 -9.66 -7.85 -14.64
CA SER A 164 -9.06 -8.99 -15.36
C SER A 164 -7.75 -9.42 -14.72
N ASP A 165 -7.02 -8.44 -14.17
CA ASP A 165 -5.68 -8.59 -13.62
C ASP A 165 -5.72 -8.28 -12.12
N ILE A 166 -5.41 -9.30 -11.33
CA ILE A 166 -5.30 -9.20 -9.88
C ILE A 166 -3.94 -9.77 -9.49
N ASP A 167 -3.09 -8.89 -8.97
CA ASP A 167 -1.79 -9.25 -8.42
C ASP A 167 -1.91 -9.28 -6.88
N VAL A 168 -1.23 -10.22 -6.22
CA VAL A 168 -1.17 -10.35 -4.77
C VAL A 168 0.26 -10.13 -4.32
N VAL A 169 0.46 -9.16 -3.44
CA VAL A 169 1.71 -8.91 -2.72
C VAL A 169 1.56 -9.50 -1.32
N GLY A 170 2.20 -10.64 -1.13
CA GLY A 170 2.20 -11.37 0.13
C GLY A 170 3.35 -10.95 1.03
N ILE A 171 3.06 -10.63 2.29
CA ILE A 171 4.08 -10.51 3.34
C ILE A 171 3.97 -11.70 4.28
N VAL A 172 5.03 -12.51 4.35
CA VAL A 172 5.06 -13.70 5.17
C VAL A 172 5.18 -13.31 6.64
N ILE A 173 4.24 -13.78 7.46
CA ILE A 173 4.19 -13.52 8.90
C ILE A 173 4.24 -14.83 9.68
N GLN A 174 4.65 -14.77 10.94
CA GLN A 174 4.35 -15.86 11.87
C GLN A 174 2.99 -15.63 12.49
N ARG A 175 2.22 -16.70 12.67
CA ARG A 175 0.96 -16.61 13.39
C ARG A 175 1.22 -16.16 14.83
N GLY A 176 0.94 -14.90 15.11
CA GLY A 176 0.91 -14.34 16.44
C GLY A 176 -0.53 -14.15 16.88
N ASP A 177 -0.93 -14.77 17.98
CA ASP A 177 -2.23 -14.47 18.63
C ASP A 177 -2.08 -13.28 19.61
N VAL A 178 -1.12 -12.40 19.36
CA VAL A 178 -0.78 -11.27 20.24
C VAL A 178 -1.65 -10.09 19.83
N PHE A 179 -2.53 -9.68 20.74
CA PHE A 179 -3.26 -8.42 20.59
C PHE A 179 -2.30 -7.25 20.74
N GLY A 180 -2.29 -6.39 19.72
CA GLY A 180 -1.41 -5.24 19.66
C GLY A 180 -1.43 -4.62 18.27
N GLU A 181 -1.10 -3.34 18.19
CA GLU A 181 -1.00 -2.62 16.91
C GLU A 181 0.46 -2.59 16.39
N GLU A 182 1.41 -3.11 17.17
CA GLU A 182 2.82 -3.13 16.80
C GLU A 182 3.12 -4.36 15.93
N LEU A 183 3.78 -4.12 14.80
CA LEU A 183 4.36 -5.18 13.98
C LEU A 183 5.64 -5.68 14.67
N SER A 184 5.96 -6.95 14.46
CA SER A 184 7.28 -7.49 14.79
C SER A 184 8.37 -6.79 13.96
N ASP A 185 9.58 -6.67 14.52
CA ASP A 185 10.70 -5.99 13.85
C ASP A 185 10.96 -6.52 12.44
N VAL A 186 10.77 -7.83 12.25
CA VAL A 186 10.99 -8.53 10.97
C VAL A 186 9.94 -8.13 9.94
N VAL A 187 8.66 -8.04 10.34
CA VAL A 187 7.55 -7.67 9.44
C VAL A 187 7.53 -6.15 9.21
N ALA A 188 7.86 -5.35 10.23
CA ALA A 188 8.04 -3.90 10.08
C ALA A 188 9.11 -3.55 9.02
N ALA A 189 10.23 -4.30 9.01
CA ALA A 189 11.27 -4.13 7.99
C ALA A 189 10.82 -4.52 6.57
N ALA A 190 9.77 -5.33 6.43
CA ALA A 190 9.23 -5.77 5.15
C ALA A 190 8.27 -4.74 4.53
N VAL A 191 7.67 -3.84 5.32
CA VAL A 191 6.73 -2.81 4.85
C VAL A 191 7.29 -1.97 3.70
N PRO A 192 8.47 -1.33 3.80
CA PRO A 192 9.01 -0.52 2.70
C PRO A 192 9.37 -1.36 1.47
N VAL A 193 9.73 -2.64 1.67
CA VAL A 193 10.01 -3.57 0.57
C VAL A 193 8.72 -3.89 -0.19
N ALA A 194 7.64 -4.21 0.53
CA ALA A 194 6.33 -4.47 -0.07
C ALA A 194 5.76 -3.24 -0.78
N ALA A 195 5.90 -2.04 -0.19
CA ALA A 195 5.49 -0.81 -0.85
C ALA A 195 6.26 -0.58 -2.17
N ALA A 196 7.58 -0.80 -2.17
CA ALA A 196 8.39 -0.69 -3.37
C ALA A 196 7.99 -1.71 -4.45
N GLU A 197 7.68 -2.95 -4.06
CA GLU A 197 7.16 -3.98 -4.98
C GLU A 197 5.83 -3.55 -5.60
N VAL A 198 4.87 -3.04 -4.81
CA VAL A 198 3.60 -2.51 -5.33
C VAL A 198 3.83 -1.41 -6.35
N VAL A 199 4.71 -0.44 -6.05
CA VAL A 199 5.06 0.64 -6.98
C VAL A 199 5.71 0.10 -8.26
N GLY A 200 6.58 -0.91 -8.16
CA GLY A 200 7.17 -1.59 -9.31
C GLY A 200 6.09 -2.22 -10.21
N VAL A 201 5.18 -2.97 -9.60
CA VAL A 201 4.06 -3.66 -10.25
C VAL A 201 3.09 -2.67 -10.90
N LEU A 202 2.88 -1.49 -10.30
CA LEU A 202 2.11 -0.40 -10.90
C LEU A 202 2.79 0.14 -12.17
N ARG A 203 4.10 0.39 -12.12
CA ARG A 203 4.88 0.97 -13.22
C ARG A 203 5.08 0.02 -14.40
N GLU A 204 5.38 -1.25 -14.14
CA GLU A 204 5.63 -2.25 -15.20
C GLU A 204 4.45 -2.36 -16.18
N ARG A 205 3.21 -2.37 -15.68
CA ARG A 205 2.03 -2.51 -16.54
C ARG A 205 1.57 -1.22 -17.22
N ARG A 206 2.03 -0.06 -16.75
CA ARG A 206 1.86 1.20 -17.50
C ARG A 206 2.66 1.14 -18.81
N SER A 207 3.85 0.52 -18.78
CA SER A 207 4.70 0.38 -19.97
C SER A 207 4.17 -0.60 -21.02
N SER A 208 3.25 -1.51 -20.64
CA SER A 208 2.67 -2.52 -21.53
C SER A 208 1.24 -2.21 -22.02
N SER A 209 0.65 -1.08 -21.62
CA SER A 209 -0.62 -0.61 -22.18
C SER A 209 -0.37 0.04 -23.56
N PRO A 210 -1.02 -0.40 -24.66
CA PRO A 210 -0.82 0.21 -25.96
C PRO A 210 -1.33 1.65 -25.93
N GLN A 211 -0.46 2.59 -26.34
CA GLN A 211 -0.89 3.95 -26.69
C GLN A 211 -1.97 3.82 -27.76
N GLY A 212 -3.14 4.39 -27.49
CA GLY A 212 -4.27 4.37 -28.40
C GLY A 212 -3.86 4.81 -29.80
N GLU A 213 -4.18 4.00 -30.80
CA GLU A 213 -4.10 4.38 -32.20
C GLU A 213 -4.87 5.70 -32.42
N PRO A 214 -4.31 6.67 -33.15
CA PRO A 214 -5.07 7.85 -33.54
C PRO A 214 -6.17 7.40 -34.49
N VAL A 215 -7.43 7.65 -34.09
CA VAL A 215 -8.56 7.68 -35.01
C VAL A 215 -8.26 8.73 -36.08
N HIS A 216 -7.83 8.27 -37.25
CA HIS A 216 -7.84 9.05 -38.46
C HIS A 216 -9.26 8.98 -39.03
N ALA A 217 -9.95 10.12 -38.92
CA ALA A 217 -11.18 10.43 -39.64
C ALA A 217 -10.91 10.65 -41.13
#